data_AF-A0A960MKI9-F1
#
_entry.id   AF-A0A960MKI9-F1
#
_cell.length_a   1.000
_cell.length_b   1.000
_cell.length_c   1.000
_cell.angle_alpha   90.00
_cell.angle_beta   90.00
_cell.angle_gamma   90.00
#
_symmetry.space_group_name_H-M   'P 1'
#
loop_
_entity.id
_entity.type
_entity.pdbx_description
1 polymer ?
#
loop_
_entity_poly.entity_id
_entity_poly.type
_entity_poly.pdbx_seq_one_letter_code
_entity_poly.pdbx_strand_id
1 'polypeptide(L)'
;MTFFPEPLRPSEGRKEEHLIVDPIEADKKAKENGADWQLPEEKKKSAMYGALLTFINKLTSFFTRNEGDNLETVSQDEMVNGVQALKEIFHSLKATDQSENSKFCQHFSEVWHILYQGLQILSRTKRKAYINVPKLIALIHDMDHYPPNEDHKLGFYLGNYAGESWLPLPFRDILKKLYTDHRVNQHNSTLSKWLDLITEILQG
;
A
#
# COMPACT_ATOMS: atom_id res chain seq x y z
N MET A 1 -0.48 31.27 52.37
CA MET A 1 0.94 31.58 52.07
C MET A 1 1.44 30.52 51.10
N THR A 2 1.56 30.89 49.83
CA THR A 2 1.92 30.01 48.72
C THR A 2 3.44 29.97 48.56
N PHE A 3 4.05 28.80 48.74
CA PHE A 3 5.46 28.52 48.46
C PHE A 3 5.62 28.22 46.98
N PHE A 4 6.18 29.16 46.21
CA PHE A 4 6.69 28.91 44.87
C PHE A 4 8.23 28.84 44.96
N PRO A 5 8.88 27.72 44.57
CA PRO A 5 10.32 27.70 44.44
C PRO A 5 10.74 28.51 43.20
N GLU A 6 11.81 29.29 43.36
CA GLU A 6 12.38 30.16 42.33
C GLU A 6 12.84 29.36 41.08
N PRO A 7 12.70 29.92 39.87
CA PRO A 7 13.21 29.29 38.66
C PRO A 7 14.74 29.26 38.65
N LEU A 8 15.30 28.09 38.39
CA LEU A 8 16.73 27.86 38.23
C LEU A 8 17.27 28.75 37.09
N ARG A 9 18.20 29.65 37.43
CA ARG A 9 19.00 30.38 36.45
C ARG A 9 19.88 29.39 35.67
N PRO A 10 20.07 29.54 34.36
CA PRO A 10 21.07 28.78 33.62
C PRO A 10 22.45 29.13 34.17
N SER A 11 23.09 28.16 34.83
CA SER A 11 24.47 28.27 35.26
C SER A 11 25.38 28.38 34.03
N GLU A 12 26.21 29.42 34.06
CA GLU A 12 27.33 29.67 33.17
C GLU A 12 28.21 28.43 32.95
N GLY A 13 28.68 28.28 31.71
CA GLY A 13 30.00 27.71 31.43
C GLY A 13 30.19 26.22 31.68
N ARG A 14 29.58 25.35 30.86
CA ARG A 14 30.22 24.07 30.54
C ARG A 14 31.25 24.31 29.43
N LYS A 15 32.53 24.20 29.80
CA LYS A 15 33.64 24.13 28.84
C LYS A 15 33.50 22.80 28.09
N GLU A 16 33.12 22.88 26.83
CA GLU A 16 33.13 21.74 25.92
C GLU A 16 34.58 21.29 25.71
N GLU A 17 34.83 20.02 25.99
CA GLU A 17 36.10 19.37 25.77
C GLU A 17 36.39 19.32 24.27
N HIS A 18 37.64 19.64 23.95
CA HIS A 18 38.20 19.73 22.60
C HIS A 18 37.91 18.49 21.76
N LEU A 19 37.08 18.63 20.73
CA LEU A 19 37.08 17.70 19.61
C LEU A 19 38.32 18.00 18.76
N ILE A 20 39.37 17.20 18.95
CA ILE A 20 40.56 17.22 18.10
C ILE A 20 40.15 16.61 16.75
N VAL A 21 40.13 17.44 15.71
CA VAL A 21 40.01 16.99 14.33
C VAL A 21 41.43 16.68 13.86
N ASP A 22 41.72 15.41 13.56
CA ASP A 22 43.00 15.01 12.98
C ASP A 22 43.16 15.62 11.58
N PRO A 23 44.21 16.40 11.31
CA PRO A 23 44.50 16.90 9.98
C PRO A 23 45.12 15.77 9.14
N ILE A 24 44.35 15.15 8.25
CA ILE A 24 44.89 14.29 7.18
C ILE A 24 45.46 15.21 6.09
N GLU A 25 46.58 15.86 6.39
CA GLU A 25 47.44 16.55 5.42
C GLU A 25 48.91 16.30 5.75
N ALA A 26 49.34 15.04 5.65
CA ALA A 26 50.76 14.70 5.61
C ALA A 26 50.96 13.33 4.94
N ASP A 27 50.71 13.24 3.63
CA ASP A 27 51.41 12.26 2.79
C ASP A 27 51.36 12.68 1.32
N LYS A 28 52.10 13.75 1.03
CA LYS A 28 52.48 14.13 -0.33
C LYS A 28 54.00 14.09 -0.40
N LYS A 29 54.50 13.12 -1.17
CA LYS A 29 55.89 12.91 -1.66
C LYS A 29 56.76 11.94 -0.85
N ALA A 30 56.68 10.66 -1.19
CA ALA A 30 57.83 9.86 -1.61
C ALA A 30 57.39 8.45 -2.04
N LYS A 31 57.20 8.24 -3.34
CA LYS A 31 57.51 6.98 -4.06
C LYS A 31 57.23 7.16 -5.55
N GLU A 32 58.20 7.75 -6.23
CA GLU A 32 58.54 7.31 -7.58
C GLU A 32 59.05 5.87 -7.48
N ASN A 33 58.39 4.94 -8.17
CA ASN A 33 59.02 3.96 -9.05
C ASN A 33 57.99 2.88 -9.46
N GLY A 34 57.68 2.86 -10.76
CA GLY A 34 57.32 1.67 -11.52
C GLY A 34 55.99 0.99 -11.20
N ALA A 35 54.91 1.43 -11.85
CA ALA A 35 53.83 0.55 -12.29
C ALA A 35 52.98 1.28 -13.34
N ASP A 36 52.69 0.59 -14.44
CA ASP A 36 51.85 1.06 -15.55
C ASP A 36 50.56 1.75 -15.08
N TRP A 37 50.40 2.99 -15.50
CA TRP A 37 49.12 3.70 -15.42
C TRP A 37 48.19 3.17 -16.52
N GLN A 38 47.37 2.17 -16.18
CA GLN A 38 46.13 1.90 -16.90
C GLN A 38 44.99 2.63 -16.18
N LEU A 39 44.22 3.43 -16.92
CA LEU A 39 42.97 4.02 -16.40
C LEU A 39 42.10 2.91 -15.81
N PRO A 40 41.59 3.04 -14.57
CA PRO A 40 40.52 2.17 -14.13
C PRO A 40 39.29 2.53 -14.96
N GLU A 41 38.94 1.67 -15.91
CA GLU A 41 37.64 1.74 -16.56
C GLU A 41 36.55 1.79 -15.48
N GLU A 42 35.60 2.70 -15.70
CA GLU A 42 34.40 2.91 -14.89
C GLU A 42 33.60 1.61 -14.70
N LYS A 43 33.91 0.83 -13.66
CA LYS A 43 33.12 -0.34 -13.26
C LYS A 43 32.71 -0.25 -11.79
N LYS A 44 32.04 0.84 -11.41
CA LYS A 44 31.31 0.90 -10.12
C LYS A 44 29.85 1.33 -10.22
N LYS A 45 29.39 1.79 -11.39
CA LYS A 45 27.97 2.08 -11.61
C LYS A 45 27.20 0.85 -12.10
N SER A 46 27.82 -0.08 -12.84
CA SER A 46 27.11 -1.26 -13.36
C SER A 46 26.71 -2.27 -12.28
N ALA A 47 27.39 -2.32 -11.13
CA ALA A 47 27.01 -3.21 -10.04
C ALA A 47 25.73 -2.77 -9.32
N MET A 48 25.52 -1.45 -9.15
CA MET A 48 24.25 -0.91 -8.63
C MET A 48 23.12 -1.08 -9.65
N TYR A 49 23.37 -0.80 -10.94
CA TYR A 49 22.38 -1.06 -11.97
C TYR A 49 22.10 -2.56 -12.12
N GLY A 50 23.08 -3.45 -11.90
CA GLY A 50 22.89 -4.90 -11.90
C GLY A 50 22.08 -5.39 -10.70
N ALA A 51 22.30 -4.82 -9.51
CA ALA A 51 21.49 -5.07 -8.32
C ALA A 51 20.06 -4.54 -8.50
N LEU A 52 19.91 -3.35 -9.09
CA LEU A 52 18.61 -2.76 -9.41
C LEU A 52 17.90 -3.55 -10.52
N LEU A 53 18.60 -3.97 -11.57
CA LEU A 53 18.06 -4.80 -12.65
C LEU A 53 17.73 -6.21 -12.17
N THR A 54 18.46 -6.77 -11.20
CA THR A 54 18.09 -8.05 -10.59
C THR A 54 16.95 -7.90 -9.61
N PHE A 55 16.82 -6.76 -8.92
CA PHE A 55 15.65 -6.44 -8.09
C PHE A 55 14.40 -6.16 -8.94
N ILE A 56 14.55 -5.43 -10.05
CA ILE A 56 13.51 -5.24 -11.07
C ILE A 56 13.22 -6.58 -11.75
N ASN A 57 14.20 -7.42 -12.09
CA ASN A 57 13.92 -8.77 -12.61
C ASN A 57 13.28 -9.68 -11.57
N LYS A 58 13.50 -9.45 -10.27
CA LYS A 58 12.85 -10.22 -9.20
C LYS A 58 11.42 -9.71 -8.95
N LEU A 59 11.17 -8.41 -9.08
CA LEU A 59 9.85 -7.80 -9.09
C LEU A 59 9.08 -8.19 -10.35
N THR A 60 9.65 -7.98 -11.53
CA THR A 60 9.06 -8.43 -12.78
C THR A 60 8.93 -9.93 -12.78
N SER A 61 9.84 -10.78 -12.29
CA SER A 61 9.55 -12.24 -12.23
C SER A 61 8.50 -12.61 -11.20
N PHE A 62 8.22 -11.80 -10.18
CA PHE A 62 7.01 -11.96 -9.37
C PHE A 62 5.73 -11.60 -10.16
N PHE A 63 5.81 -10.66 -11.10
CA PHE A 63 4.72 -10.27 -12.00
C PHE A 63 4.63 -11.12 -13.30
N THR A 64 5.76 -11.62 -13.81
CA THR A 64 5.97 -12.21 -15.15
C THR A 64 6.23 -13.70 -15.11
N ARG A 65 6.39 -14.33 -13.93
CA ARG A 65 6.46 -15.79 -13.82
C ARG A 65 5.10 -16.49 -14.06
N ASN A 66 4.13 -15.75 -14.61
CA ASN A 66 2.99 -16.27 -15.37
C ASN A 66 2.64 -15.43 -16.63
N GLU A 67 3.47 -14.47 -17.07
CA GLU A 67 3.19 -13.58 -18.23
C GLU A 67 3.90 -14.01 -19.53
N GLY A 68 3.85 -15.29 -19.83
CA GLY A 68 3.98 -15.76 -21.21
C GLY A 68 2.73 -16.56 -21.52
N ASP A 69 1.85 -16.03 -22.37
CA ASP A 69 0.56 -16.60 -22.84
C ASP A 69 -0.74 -16.41 -22.02
N ASN A 70 -0.75 -15.79 -20.83
CA ASN A 70 -1.98 -15.69 -20.00
C ASN A 70 -2.54 -14.27 -19.76
N LEU A 71 -2.17 -13.26 -20.56
CA LEU A 71 -2.63 -11.87 -20.35
C LEU A 71 -4.11 -11.61 -20.73
N GLU A 72 -4.89 -12.61 -21.15
CA GLU A 72 -6.23 -12.40 -21.75
C GLU A 72 -7.42 -13.09 -21.08
N THR A 73 -7.24 -13.72 -19.92
CA THR A 73 -8.38 -14.30 -19.21
C THR A 73 -8.23 -14.18 -17.70
N VAL A 74 -8.50 -13.00 -17.15
CA VAL A 74 -9.26 -12.99 -15.89
C VAL A 74 -10.54 -13.75 -16.22
N SER A 75 -10.64 -14.97 -15.71
CA SER A 75 -11.80 -15.83 -15.97
C SER A 75 -13.03 -15.12 -15.42
N GLN A 76 -14.19 -15.28 -16.08
CA GLN A 76 -15.43 -14.77 -15.51
C GLN A 76 -15.69 -15.33 -14.11
N ASP A 77 -15.23 -16.56 -13.87
CA ASP A 77 -15.29 -17.20 -12.57
C ASP A 77 -14.44 -16.46 -11.52
N GLU A 78 -13.30 -15.90 -11.92
CA GLU A 78 -12.43 -15.14 -11.02
C GLU A 78 -13.09 -13.83 -10.58
N MET A 79 -13.85 -13.18 -11.47
CA MET A 79 -14.65 -12.01 -11.12
C MET A 79 -15.78 -12.34 -10.15
N VAL A 80 -16.52 -13.43 -10.41
CA VAL A 80 -17.58 -13.90 -9.52
C VAL A 80 -17.00 -14.23 -8.14
N ASN A 81 -15.89 -14.97 -8.10
CA ASN A 81 -15.17 -15.31 -6.88
C ASN A 81 -14.66 -14.07 -6.14
N GLY A 82 -14.16 -13.07 -6.87
CA GLY A 82 -13.74 -11.79 -6.28
C GLY A 82 -14.90 -11.04 -5.62
N VAL A 83 -16.07 -11.00 -6.27
CA VAL A 83 -17.27 -10.34 -5.70
C VAL A 83 -17.77 -11.11 -4.47
N GLN A 84 -17.72 -12.45 -4.52
CA GLN A 84 -18.07 -13.31 -3.39
C GLN A 84 -17.11 -13.13 -2.22
N ALA A 85 -15.80 -13.07 -2.47
CA ALA A 85 -14.78 -12.80 -1.45
C ALA A 85 -14.99 -11.41 -0.83
N LEU A 86 -15.30 -10.39 -1.65
CA LEU A 86 -15.62 -9.06 -1.15
C LEU A 86 -16.84 -9.07 -0.22
N LYS A 87 -17.87 -9.86 -0.55
CA LYS A 87 -19.04 -10.07 0.31
C LYS A 87 -18.64 -10.63 1.68
N GLU A 88 -17.78 -11.64 1.70
CA GLU A 88 -17.31 -12.29 2.92
C GLU A 88 -16.48 -11.33 3.79
N ILE A 89 -15.63 -10.51 3.17
CA ILE A 89 -14.87 -9.46 3.84
C ILE A 89 -15.81 -8.46 4.53
N PHE A 90 -16.86 -8.00 3.84
CA PHE A 90 -17.83 -7.08 4.42
C PHE A 90 -18.70 -7.72 5.51
N HIS A 91 -19.04 -9.00 5.38
CA HIS A 91 -19.68 -9.74 6.47
C HIS A 91 -18.79 -9.87 7.70
N SER A 92 -17.50 -10.15 7.51
CA SER A 92 -16.51 -10.22 8.58
C SER A 92 -16.36 -8.87 9.29
N LEU A 93 -16.24 -7.78 8.52
CA LEU A 93 -16.18 -6.41 9.05
C LEU A 93 -17.46 -6.03 9.79
N LYS A 94 -18.63 -6.47 9.32
CA LYS A 94 -19.92 -6.27 9.98
C LYS A 94 -19.99 -6.99 11.33
N ALA A 95 -19.47 -8.21 11.41
CA ALA A 95 -19.53 -9.02 12.61
C ALA A 95 -18.55 -8.55 13.70
N THR A 96 -17.35 -8.14 13.31
CA THR A 96 -16.25 -7.78 14.21
C THR A 96 -15.41 -6.65 13.64
N ASP A 97 -14.91 -5.77 14.51
CA ASP A 97 -13.94 -4.75 14.11
C ASP A 97 -12.62 -5.42 13.69
N GLN A 98 -12.34 -5.41 12.40
CA GLN A 98 -11.11 -5.95 11.81
C GLN A 98 -10.15 -4.84 11.36
N SER A 99 -10.40 -3.58 11.72
CA SER A 99 -9.63 -2.42 11.25
C SER A 99 -8.13 -2.48 11.61
N GLU A 100 -7.79 -3.16 12.71
CA GLU A 100 -6.40 -3.33 13.16
C GLU A 100 -5.75 -4.63 12.67
N ASN A 101 -6.52 -5.52 12.05
CA ASN A 101 -6.03 -6.82 11.60
C ASN A 101 -5.32 -6.68 10.24
N SER A 102 -3.99 -6.78 10.24
CA SER A 102 -3.17 -6.68 9.04
C SER A 102 -3.51 -7.73 7.98
N LYS A 103 -3.79 -8.98 8.38
CA LYS A 103 -4.16 -10.06 7.44
C LYS A 103 -5.49 -9.79 6.76
N PHE A 104 -6.47 -9.28 7.52
CA PHE A 104 -7.76 -8.89 6.97
C PHE A 104 -7.58 -7.79 5.91
N CYS A 105 -6.79 -6.78 6.23
CA CYS A 105 -6.58 -5.64 5.35
C CYS A 105 -5.80 -6.00 4.10
N GLN A 106 -4.77 -6.85 4.22
CA GLN A 106 -4.06 -7.41 3.09
C GLN A 106 -5.02 -8.17 2.17
N HIS A 107 -5.83 -9.08 2.73
CA HIS A 107 -6.82 -9.83 1.96
C HIS A 107 -7.84 -8.90 1.27
N PHE A 108 -8.23 -7.82 1.93
CA PHE A 108 -9.12 -6.82 1.34
C PHE A 108 -8.50 -6.08 0.17
N SER A 109 -7.26 -5.62 0.29
CA SER A 109 -6.55 -4.99 -0.83
C SER A 109 -6.34 -5.97 -1.99
N GLU A 110 -6.02 -7.24 -1.72
CA GLU A 110 -5.87 -8.28 -2.75
C GLU A 110 -7.17 -8.49 -3.55
N VAL A 111 -8.30 -8.70 -2.86
CA VAL A 111 -9.61 -8.86 -3.50
C VAL A 111 -10.00 -7.61 -4.29
N TRP A 112 -9.72 -6.43 -3.73
CA TRP A 112 -9.96 -5.15 -4.40
C TRP A 112 -9.19 -5.07 -5.73
N HIS A 113 -7.90 -5.43 -5.74
CA HIS A 113 -7.10 -5.41 -6.95
C HIS A 113 -7.58 -6.38 -8.02
N ILE A 114 -7.97 -7.61 -7.63
CA ILE A 114 -8.54 -8.59 -8.56
C ILE A 114 -9.77 -8.00 -9.27
N LEU A 115 -10.68 -7.41 -8.50
CA LEU A 115 -11.89 -6.79 -9.03
C LEU A 115 -11.60 -5.58 -9.91
N TYR A 116 -10.69 -4.72 -9.49
CA TYR A 116 -10.32 -3.51 -10.22
C TYR A 116 -9.67 -3.85 -11.57
N GLN A 117 -8.71 -4.78 -11.58
CA GLN A 117 -8.06 -5.25 -12.81
C GLN A 117 -9.04 -5.97 -13.73
N GLY A 118 -9.89 -6.84 -13.18
CA GLY A 118 -10.90 -7.55 -13.96
C GLY A 118 -11.94 -6.61 -14.59
N LEU A 119 -12.33 -5.53 -13.92
CA LEU A 119 -13.15 -4.46 -14.51
C LEU A 119 -12.46 -3.77 -15.68
N GLN A 120 -11.16 -3.46 -15.57
CA GLN A 120 -10.39 -2.87 -16.67
C GLN A 120 -10.37 -3.79 -17.89
N ILE A 121 -10.21 -5.09 -17.70
CA ILE A 121 -10.22 -6.08 -18.79
C ILE A 121 -11.61 -6.23 -19.40
N LEU A 122 -12.67 -6.31 -18.57
CA LEU A 122 -14.05 -6.42 -19.04
C LEU A 122 -14.49 -5.20 -19.86
N SER A 123 -14.09 -4.00 -19.44
CA SER A 123 -14.40 -2.75 -20.17
C SER A 123 -13.81 -2.73 -21.58
N ARG A 124 -12.65 -3.38 -21.79
CA ARG A 124 -11.96 -3.49 -23.08
C ARG A 124 -12.50 -4.61 -23.96
N THR A 125 -12.89 -5.73 -23.36
CA THR A 125 -13.19 -6.97 -24.10
C THR A 125 -14.66 -7.14 -24.51
N LYS A 126 -15.58 -6.28 -24.04
CA LYS A 126 -17.04 -6.33 -24.31
C LYS A 126 -17.67 -7.73 -24.14
N ARG A 127 -17.06 -8.61 -23.32
CA ARG A 127 -17.57 -9.96 -23.06
C ARG A 127 -18.85 -9.87 -22.22
N LYS A 128 -19.83 -10.72 -22.51
CA LYS A 128 -21.04 -10.86 -21.68
C LYS A 128 -20.64 -11.44 -20.32
N ALA A 129 -20.63 -10.63 -19.27
CA ALA A 129 -20.35 -11.10 -17.91
C ALA A 129 -21.60 -11.72 -17.28
N TYR A 130 -21.41 -12.72 -16.40
CA TYR A 130 -22.47 -13.30 -15.57
C TYR A 130 -22.89 -12.40 -14.41
N ILE A 131 -22.19 -11.28 -14.22
CA ILE A 131 -22.43 -10.32 -13.14
C ILE A 131 -22.91 -8.99 -13.70
N ASN A 132 -23.64 -8.23 -12.89
CA ASN A 132 -24.10 -6.90 -13.26
C ASN A 132 -22.95 -5.88 -13.24
N VAL A 133 -22.22 -5.79 -14.35
CA VAL A 133 -21.01 -4.93 -14.49
C VAL A 133 -21.28 -3.45 -14.15
N PRO A 134 -22.38 -2.81 -14.61
CA PRO A 134 -22.66 -1.42 -14.22
C PRO A 134 -22.76 -1.22 -12.71
N LYS A 135 -23.42 -2.14 -11.99
CA LYS A 135 -23.50 -2.07 -10.52
C LYS A 135 -22.15 -2.30 -9.86
N LEU A 136 -21.34 -3.22 -10.39
CA LEU A 136 -19.98 -3.42 -9.88
C LEU A 136 -19.11 -2.18 -10.08
N ILE A 137 -19.18 -1.53 -11.24
CA ILE A 137 -18.46 -0.25 -11.47
C ILE A 137 -18.91 0.80 -10.46
N ALA A 138 -20.22 0.93 -10.20
CA ALA A 138 -20.74 1.88 -9.22
C ALA A 138 -20.23 1.58 -7.80
N LEU A 139 -20.21 0.30 -7.40
CA LEU A 139 -19.68 -0.14 -6.10
C LEU A 139 -18.20 0.21 -5.94
N ILE A 140 -17.37 -0.17 -6.92
CA ILE A 140 -15.94 0.14 -6.89
C ILE A 140 -15.74 1.66 -6.90
N HIS A 141 -16.48 2.42 -7.71
CA HIS A 141 -16.37 3.88 -7.67
C HIS A 141 -16.72 4.46 -6.29
N ASP A 142 -17.78 3.99 -5.64
CA ASP A 142 -18.18 4.49 -4.32
C ASP A 142 -17.14 4.15 -3.24
N MET A 143 -16.61 2.93 -3.26
CA MET A 143 -15.52 2.52 -2.39
C MET A 143 -14.24 3.32 -2.64
N ASP A 144 -13.92 3.64 -3.89
CA ASP A 144 -12.73 4.40 -4.25
C ASP A 144 -12.75 5.82 -3.66
N HIS A 145 -13.94 6.42 -3.54
CA HIS A 145 -14.14 7.79 -3.07
C HIS A 145 -14.60 7.90 -1.61
N TYR A 146 -14.81 6.78 -0.92
CA TYR A 146 -15.20 6.76 0.47
C TYR A 146 -14.00 7.04 1.39
N PRO A 147 -14.18 7.75 2.52
CA PRO A 147 -15.36 8.52 2.93
C PRO A 147 -15.54 9.81 2.11
N PRO A 148 -16.80 10.27 1.91
CA PRO A 148 -17.05 11.53 1.21
C PRO A 148 -16.47 12.71 2.00
N ASN A 149 -15.95 13.71 1.28
CA ASN A 149 -15.41 14.96 1.84
C ASN A 149 -14.15 14.84 2.73
N GLU A 150 -13.46 13.71 2.74
CA GLU A 150 -12.15 13.57 3.39
C GLU A 150 -11.02 13.43 2.37
N ASP A 151 -9.81 13.88 2.69
CA ASP A 151 -8.65 13.77 1.81
C ASP A 151 -8.18 12.30 1.68
N HIS A 152 -8.33 11.54 2.76
CA HIS A 152 -7.94 10.15 2.86
C HIS A 152 -9.05 9.25 2.32
N LYS A 153 -8.79 8.63 1.16
CA LYS A 153 -9.75 7.76 0.47
C LYS A 153 -9.39 6.29 0.61
N LEU A 154 -10.42 5.45 0.79
CA LEU A 154 -10.28 4.01 0.91
C LEU A 154 -9.61 3.42 -0.34
N GLY A 155 -10.03 3.83 -1.54
CA GLY A 155 -9.45 3.40 -2.80
C GLY A 155 -7.96 3.69 -2.93
N PHE A 156 -7.52 4.87 -2.49
CA PHE A 156 -6.10 5.23 -2.45
C PHE A 156 -5.29 4.25 -1.62
N TYR A 157 -5.80 3.83 -0.46
CA TYR A 157 -5.08 2.88 0.40
C TYR A 157 -5.13 1.45 -0.11
N LEU A 158 -6.30 1.00 -0.57
CA LEU A 158 -6.46 -0.33 -1.15
C LEU A 158 -5.56 -0.50 -2.38
N GLY A 159 -5.39 0.55 -3.18
CA GLY A 159 -4.54 0.52 -4.38
C GLY A 159 -3.04 0.64 -4.12
N ASN A 160 -2.61 1.44 -3.14
CA ASN A 160 -1.19 1.74 -2.93
C ASN A 160 -0.50 0.84 -1.90
N TYR A 161 -1.25 0.24 -0.97
CA TYR A 161 -0.68 -0.52 0.16
C TYR A 161 -1.05 -2.00 0.11
N ALA A 162 -1.41 -2.52 -1.06
CA ALA A 162 -1.67 -3.95 -1.22
C ALA A 162 -0.42 -4.79 -0.98
N GLY A 163 -0.55 -5.82 -0.14
CA GLY A 163 0.57 -6.70 0.24
C GLY A 163 1.49 -6.14 1.32
N GLU A 164 1.27 -4.91 1.81
CA GLU A 164 2.02 -4.38 2.94
C GLU A 164 1.49 -4.93 4.28
N SER A 165 2.41 -5.28 5.17
CA SER A 165 2.09 -5.83 6.49
C SER A 165 1.71 -4.75 7.51
N TRP A 166 2.03 -3.49 7.24
CA TRP A 166 1.71 -2.33 8.05
C TRP A 166 0.64 -1.49 7.34
N LEU A 167 -0.27 -0.92 8.12
CA LEU A 167 -1.41 -0.17 7.61
C LEU A 167 -1.30 1.28 8.09
N PRO A 168 -1.42 2.27 7.19
CA PRO A 168 -1.50 3.67 7.58
C PRO A 168 -2.67 3.91 8.54
N LEU A 169 -2.49 4.79 9.53
CA LEU A 169 -3.55 5.14 10.49
C LEU A 169 -4.86 5.57 9.81
N PRO A 170 -4.85 6.42 8.75
CA PRO A 170 -6.11 6.83 8.12
C PRO A 170 -6.90 5.67 7.53
N PHE A 171 -6.23 4.63 7.01
CA PHE A 171 -6.91 3.46 6.49
C PHE A 171 -7.66 2.69 7.60
N ARG A 172 -7.02 2.55 8.77
CA ARG A 172 -7.65 1.92 9.94
C ARG A 172 -8.87 2.72 10.39
N ASP A 173 -8.74 4.05 10.43
CA ASP A 173 -9.84 4.94 10.83
C ASP A 173 -11.03 4.84 9.87
N ILE A 174 -10.78 4.73 8.57
CA ILE A 174 -11.82 4.53 7.55
C ILE A 174 -12.57 3.21 7.78
N LEU A 175 -11.86 2.10 8.03
CA LEU A 175 -12.49 0.80 8.30
C LEU A 175 -13.27 0.82 9.62
N LYS A 176 -12.70 1.44 10.66
CA LYS A 176 -13.36 1.63 11.95
C LYS A 176 -14.61 2.47 11.82
N LYS A 177 -14.60 3.51 10.97
CA LYS A 177 -15.77 4.33 10.64
C LYS A 177 -16.86 3.49 9.96
N LEU A 178 -16.51 2.59 9.03
CA LEU A 178 -17.48 1.68 8.39
C LEU A 178 -18.13 0.74 9.41
N TYR A 179 -17.32 0.14 10.29
CA TYR A 179 -17.82 -0.74 11.35
C TYR A 179 -18.73 0.01 12.33
N THR A 180 -18.26 1.16 12.84
CA THR A 180 -19.01 1.96 13.82
C THR A 180 -20.30 2.55 13.24
N ASP A 181 -20.28 3.04 12.00
CA ASP A 181 -21.49 3.49 11.30
C ASP A 181 -22.50 2.36 11.15
N HIS A 182 -22.07 1.14 10.81
CA HIS A 182 -22.96 -0.02 10.77
C HIS A 182 -23.51 -0.40 12.15
N ARG A 183 -22.69 -0.32 13.20
CA ARG A 183 -23.13 -0.60 14.58
C ARG A 183 -24.24 0.35 15.03
N VAL A 184 -24.21 1.61 14.59
CA VAL A 184 -25.23 2.62 14.91
C VAL A 184 -26.43 2.52 13.95
N ASN A 185 -26.17 2.38 12.65
CA ASN A 185 -27.14 2.44 11.56
C ASN A 185 -27.24 1.11 10.80
N GLN A 186 -27.62 0.03 11.48
CA GLN A 186 -27.57 -1.35 10.95
C GLN A 186 -28.16 -1.52 9.54
N HIS A 187 -29.24 -0.82 9.21
CA HIS A 187 -29.93 -0.96 7.92
C HIS A 187 -29.61 0.13 6.89
N ASN A 188 -28.97 1.24 7.29
CA ASN A 188 -28.74 2.39 6.40
C ASN A 188 -27.26 2.79 6.30
N SER A 189 -26.36 2.04 6.94
CA SER A 189 -24.93 2.28 6.85
C SER A 189 -24.40 2.04 5.45
N THR A 190 -23.28 2.68 5.12
CA THR A 190 -22.60 2.47 3.84
C THR A 190 -22.24 1.00 3.64
N LEU A 191 -21.79 0.32 4.70
CA LEU A 191 -21.46 -1.11 4.66
C LEU A 191 -22.67 -1.99 4.29
N SER A 192 -23.86 -1.67 4.81
CA SER A 192 -25.09 -2.41 4.45
C SER A 192 -25.48 -2.18 3.00
N LYS A 193 -25.41 -0.93 2.52
CA LYS A 193 -25.68 -0.59 1.12
C LYS A 193 -24.74 -1.32 0.17
N TRP A 194 -23.45 -1.40 0.52
CA TRP A 194 -22.47 -2.16 -0.26
C TRP A 194 -22.79 -3.66 -0.28
N LEU A 195 -23.17 -4.25 0.86
CA LEU A 195 -23.58 -5.67 0.92
C LEU A 195 -24.83 -5.97 0.08
N ASP A 196 -25.80 -5.05 0.08
CA ASP A 196 -27.01 -5.17 -0.73
C ASP A 196 -26.65 -5.08 -2.22
N LEU A 197 -25.84 -4.09 -2.61
CA LEU A 197 -25.33 -3.97 -3.98
C LEU A 197 -24.55 -5.20 -4.44
N ILE A 198 -23.69 -5.77 -3.59
CA ILE A 198 -22.96 -7.01 -3.90
C ILE A 198 -23.92 -8.17 -4.13
N THR A 199 -24.97 -8.28 -3.31
CA THR A 199 -25.98 -9.34 -3.48
C THR A 199 -26.73 -9.17 -4.80
N GLU A 200 -27.08 -7.93 -5.18
CA GLU A 200 -27.67 -7.63 -6.48
C GLU A 200 -26.73 -7.91 -7.66
N ILE A 201 -25.43 -7.66 -7.51
CA ILE A 201 -24.41 -7.94 -8.55
C ILE A 201 -24.32 -9.44 -8.83
N LEU A 202 -24.39 -10.26 -7.77
CA LEU A 202 -24.33 -11.73 -7.84
C LEU A 202 -25.62 -12.38 -8.32
N GLN A 203 -26.77 -11.73 -8.13
CA GLN A 203 -28.07 -12.26 -8.54
C GLN A 203 -28.41 -12.03 -10.02
N GLY A 204 -27.66 -11.16 -10.72
CA GLY A 204 -27.72 -10.96 -12.16
C GLY A 204 -28.99 -10.28 -12.66
#